data_AF-A0A7K2MK82-F1
#
_entry.id   AF-A0A7K2MK82-F1
#
_cell.length_a   1.000
_cell.length_b   1.000
_cell.length_c   1.000
_cell.angle_alpha   90.00
_cell.angle_beta   90.00
_cell.angle_gamma   90.00
#
_symmetry.space_group_name_H-M   'P 1'
#
loop_
_entity.id
_entity.type
_entity.pdbx_description
1 polymer ?
#
loop_
_entity_poly.entity_id
_entity_poly.type
_entity_poly.pdbx_seq_one_letter_code
_entity_poly.pdbx_strand_id
1 'polypeptide(L)'
;ERADVVLVGLHKGVGHTPAAVAMYESPVARAAIDAGADAVFGHHAHIMRGIEVYRGRPIFHGLGNFVTVTRALTPDASSRSSAELTAWARRRKELYGFAPDPGMPAYPFHPESRKTAIAVCRFDGEGLVEAGFEPCWIDDGGRPVPCGDTDEGRRVTDYIEHITRTAGLNGRFVREDGRVRIDLHTERAS
;
A
#
# COMPACT_ATOMS: atom_id res chain seq x y z
N GLU A 1 -2.77 -19.59 -25.11
CA GLU A 1 -3.45 -19.78 -23.81
C GLU A 1 -4.60 -18.79 -23.69
N ARG A 2 -5.65 -19.14 -22.93
CA ARG A 2 -6.73 -18.25 -22.52
C ARG A 2 -6.86 -18.37 -21.01
N ALA A 3 -7.00 -17.25 -20.32
CA ALA A 3 -7.24 -17.16 -18.88
C ALA A 3 -8.54 -16.36 -18.65
N ASP A 4 -9.34 -16.78 -17.67
CA ASP A 4 -10.60 -16.09 -17.32
C ASP A 4 -10.34 -14.81 -16.51
N VAL A 5 -9.24 -14.79 -15.75
CA VAL A 5 -8.80 -13.65 -14.94
C VAL A 5 -7.27 -13.51 -15.04
N VAL A 6 -6.78 -12.29 -15.26
CA VAL A 6 -5.35 -11.96 -15.28
C VAL A 6 -5.05 -10.90 -14.23
N LEU A 7 -4.27 -11.28 -13.21
CA LEU A 7 -3.79 -10.38 -12.16
C LEU A 7 -2.29 -10.17 -12.30
N VAL A 8 -1.83 -8.92 -12.23
CA VAL A 8 -0.41 -8.59 -12.38
C VAL A 8 0.15 -8.02 -11.08
N GLY A 9 1.19 -8.67 -10.55
CA GLY A 9 1.99 -8.16 -9.44
C GLY A 9 3.23 -7.43 -9.96
N LEU A 10 3.49 -6.21 -9.46
CA LEU A 10 4.67 -5.42 -9.85
C LEU A 10 5.51 -5.05 -8.62
N HIS A 11 6.76 -5.52 -8.59
CA HIS A 11 7.76 -5.08 -7.61
C HIS A 11 8.35 -3.73 -8.06
N LYS A 12 7.75 -2.62 -7.63
CA LYS A 12 8.10 -1.28 -8.14
C LYS A 12 7.89 -0.15 -7.12
N GLY A 13 8.36 1.03 -7.50
CA GLY A 13 8.14 2.29 -6.79
C GLY A 13 9.26 2.65 -5.84
N VAL A 14 9.17 3.87 -5.31
CA VAL A 14 10.18 4.42 -4.40
C VAL A 14 9.86 3.97 -2.98
N GLY A 15 10.84 3.31 -2.34
CA GLY A 15 10.70 2.81 -0.97
C GLY A 15 10.43 3.90 0.06
N HIS A 16 9.52 3.61 0.99
CA HIS A 16 9.24 4.40 2.21
C HIS A 16 8.86 5.87 2.02
N THR A 17 8.56 6.30 0.80
CA THR A 17 8.19 7.68 0.53
C THR A 17 6.66 7.77 0.48
N PRO A 18 5.99 8.53 1.38
CA PRO A 18 4.54 8.72 1.33
C PRO A 18 4.10 9.47 0.07
N ALA A 19 2.91 9.15 -0.46
CA ALA A 19 2.25 9.78 -1.61
C ALA A 19 3.03 9.96 -2.96
N ALA A 20 4.34 9.76 -3.08
CA ALA A 20 5.10 9.80 -4.34
C ALA A 20 4.98 8.59 -5.30
N VAL A 21 4.28 8.73 -6.43
CA VAL A 21 4.29 7.74 -7.53
C VAL A 21 5.31 8.21 -8.57
N ALA A 22 6.36 7.42 -8.82
CA ALA A 22 7.39 7.81 -9.77
C ALA A 22 6.86 7.79 -11.22
N MET A 23 7.48 8.57 -12.10
CA MET A 23 7.00 8.78 -13.48
C MET A 23 6.79 7.50 -14.30
N TYR A 24 7.51 6.42 -14.00
CA TYR A 24 7.40 5.15 -14.71
C TYR A 24 6.30 4.23 -14.16
N GLU A 25 5.84 4.48 -12.93
CA GLU A 25 4.99 3.55 -12.18
C GLU A 25 3.56 3.43 -12.71
N SER A 26 2.92 4.54 -13.10
CA SER A 26 1.60 4.51 -13.75
C SER A 26 1.69 3.98 -15.18
N PRO A 27 2.61 4.44 -16.05
CA PRO A 27 2.73 3.89 -17.40
C PRO A 27 2.91 2.38 -17.46
N VAL A 28 3.78 1.80 -16.62
CA VAL A 28 3.98 0.34 -16.62
C VAL A 28 2.75 -0.43 -16.12
N ALA A 29 2.03 0.11 -15.12
CA ALA A 29 0.81 -0.51 -14.61
C ALA A 29 -0.34 -0.42 -15.61
N ARG A 30 -0.52 0.74 -16.25
CA ARG A 30 -1.51 0.95 -17.32
C ARG A 30 -1.23 0.05 -18.52
N ALA A 31 0.03 -0.12 -18.90
CA ALA A 31 0.42 -1.03 -19.98
C ALA A 31 0.01 -2.48 -19.69
N ALA A 32 0.07 -2.93 -18.43
CA ALA A 32 -0.44 -4.25 -18.05
C ALA A 32 -1.96 -4.36 -18.24
N ILE A 33 -2.73 -3.34 -17.87
CA ILE A 33 -4.18 -3.28 -18.12
C ILE A 33 -4.47 -3.25 -19.63
N ASP A 34 -3.75 -2.42 -20.40
CA ASP A 34 -3.89 -2.34 -21.86
C ASP A 34 -3.56 -3.68 -22.54
N ALA A 35 -2.70 -4.51 -21.94
CA ALA A 35 -2.39 -5.86 -22.38
C ALA A 35 -3.38 -6.94 -21.93
N GLY A 36 -4.44 -6.57 -21.17
CA GLY A 36 -5.52 -7.46 -20.76
C GLY A 36 -5.52 -7.85 -19.28
N ALA A 37 -4.75 -7.21 -18.41
CA ALA A 37 -4.86 -7.44 -16.97
C ALA A 37 -6.17 -6.86 -16.40
N ASP A 38 -6.79 -7.60 -15.47
CA ASP A 38 -8.01 -7.19 -14.77
C ASP A 38 -7.74 -6.34 -13.54
N ALA A 39 -6.54 -6.47 -12.96
CA ALA A 39 -6.06 -5.65 -11.85
C ALA A 39 -4.53 -5.67 -11.77
N VAL A 40 -3.96 -4.60 -11.21
CA VAL A 40 -2.52 -4.51 -10.94
C VAL A 40 -2.26 -4.24 -9.46
N PHE A 41 -1.35 -5.01 -8.88
CA PHE A 41 -0.94 -4.91 -7.48
C PHE A 41 0.54 -4.60 -7.36
N GLY A 42 0.85 -3.35 -7.01
CA GLY A 42 2.18 -2.90 -6.66
C GLY A 42 2.59 -3.38 -5.26
N HIS A 43 3.86 -3.74 -5.12
CA HIS A 43 4.56 -3.96 -3.86
C HIS A 43 6.00 -3.47 -4.01
N HIS A 44 6.88 -3.67 -3.01
CA HIS A 44 8.24 -3.10 -2.84
C HIS A 44 8.31 -1.80 -2.05
N ALA A 45 7.38 -0.87 -2.25
CA ALA A 45 7.45 0.44 -1.59
C ALA A 45 7.45 0.38 -0.05
N HIS A 46 7.05 -0.77 0.54
CA HIS A 46 6.97 -1.00 1.99
C HIS A 46 6.18 0.07 2.75
N ILE A 47 5.23 0.67 2.06
CA ILE A 47 4.25 1.64 2.54
C ILE A 47 3.04 1.56 1.60
N MET A 48 1.84 1.77 2.13
CA MET A 48 0.66 1.88 1.29
C MET A 48 0.81 3.09 0.35
N ARG A 49 0.44 2.91 -0.90
CA ARG A 49 0.46 3.93 -1.96
C ARG A 49 -0.97 4.18 -2.45
N GLY A 50 -1.15 5.27 -3.19
CA GLY A 50 -2.46 5.61 -3.75
C GLY A 50 -2.99 4.58 -4.75
N ILE A 51 -4.29 4.65 -5.01
CA ILE A 51 -5.01 3.75 -5.91
C ILE A 51 -5.46 4.51 -7.15
N GLU A 52 -5.26 3.91 -8.31
CA GLU A 52 -5.67 4.44 -9.60
C GLU A 52 -6.74 3.52 -10.22
N VAL A 53 -7.68 4.10 -10.97
CA VAL A 53 -8.61 3.35 -11.81
C VAL A 53 -8.31 3.70 -13.26
N TYR A 54 -8.02 2.68 -14.06
CA TYR A 54 -7.71 2.84 -15.47
C TYR A 54 -8.52 1.84 -16.30
N ARG A 55 -9.32 2.34 -17.25
CA ARG A 55 -10.26 1.54 -18.07
C ARG A 55 -11.18 0.63 -17.23
N GLY A 56 -11.67 1.16 -16.11
CA GLY A 56 -12.54 0.42 -15.18
C GLY A 56 -11.84 -0.68 -14.37
N ARG A 57 -10.49 -0.70 -14.35
CA ARG A 57 -9.70 -1.69 -13.60
C ARG A 57 -8.86 -1.03 -12.51
N PRO A 58 -8.77 -1.63 -11.31
CA PRO A 58 -8.02 -1.06 -10.20
C PRO A 58 -6.51 -1.30 -10.37
N ILE A 59 -5.74 -0.28 -10.04
CA ILE A 59 -4.28 -0.33 -9.89
C ILE A 59 -3.95 0.12 -8.48
N PHE A 60 -3.51 -0.80 -7.65
CA PHE A 60 -2.97 -0.49 -6.34
C PHE A 60 -1.48 -0.21 -6.51
N HIS A 61 -1.01 1.05 -6.38
CA HIS A 61 0.40 1.35 -6.66
C HIS A 61 1.38 0.75 -5.64
N GLY A 62 0.87 0.30 -4.50
CA GLY A 62 1.65 -0.31 -3.42
C GLY A 62 0.73 -0.69 -2.28
N LEU A 63 0.60 -1.99 -2.00
CA LEU A 63 -0.24 -2.52 -0.91
C LEU A 63 0.43 -2.49 0.47
N GLY A 64 1.56 -1.83 0.61
CA GLY A 64 2.31 -1.82 1.87
C GLY A 64 2.86 -3.20 2.25
N ASN A 65 2.78 -3.53 3.53
CA ASN A 65 3.33 -4.77 4.09
C ASN A 65 2.19 -5.68 4.57
N PHE A 66 2.39 -7.00 4.43
CA PHE A 66 1.44 -8.02 4.90
C PHE A 66 2.14 -9.08 5.77
N VAL A 67 3.23 -9.66 5.28
CA VAL A 67 4.11 -10.54 6.06
C VAL A 67 5.53 -10.03 5.93
N THR A 68 6.13 -9.63 7.04
CA THR A 68 7.52 -9.18 7.07
C THR A 68 8.22 -9.79 8.28
N VAL A 69 9.29 -10.52 8.03
CA VAL A 69 10.18 -11.00 9.09
C VAL A 69 11.59 -10.62 8.69
N THR A 70 11.94 -9.36 8.92
CA THR A 70 13.28 -8.88 8.64
C THR A 70 13.81 -8.08 9.81
N ARG A 71 15.03 -8.41 10.21
CA ARG A 71 15.85 -7.58 11.11
C ARG A 71 16.90 -6.79 10.34
N ALA A 72 16.91 -6.87 9.01
CA ALA A 72 17.95 -6.27 8.17
C ALA A 72 18.01 -4.73 8.30
N LEU A 73 16.90 -4.11 8.70
CA LEU A 73 16.82 -2.67 8.94
C LEU A 73 16.70 -2.32 10.44
N THR A 74 16.74 -3.32 11.31
CA THR A 74 16.73 -3.14 12.77
C THR A 74 18.18 -3.14 13.26
N PRO A 75 18.61 -2.17 14.07
CA PRO A 75 19.88 -2.28 14.73
C PRO A 75 19.84 -3.50 15.64
N ASP A 76 20.93 -4.26 15.69
CA ASP A 76 21.11 -5.18 16.78
C ASP A 76 21.27 -4.39 18.09
N ALA A 77 20.20 -4.32 18.86
CA ALA A 77 20.17 -3.62 20.15
C ALA A 77 20.98 -4.35 21.23
N SER A 78 21.39 -5.61 20.99
CA SER A 78 22.22 -6.38 21.92
C SER A 78 23.72 -6.14 21.74
N SER A 79 24.15 -5.52 20.63
CA SER A 79 25.57 -5.27 20.31
C SER A 79 25.97 -3.79 20.27
N ARG A 80 25.04 -2.86 20.49
CA ARG A 80 25.29 -1.40 20.44
C ARG A 80 24.88 -0.70 21.72
N SER A 81 25.69 0.25 22.17
CA SER A 81 25.37 1.15 23.26
C SER A 81 24.18 2.06 22.93
N SER A 82 23.51 2.61 23.95
CA SER A 82 22.39 3.57 23.80
C SER A 82 22.74 4.78 22.92
N ALA A 83 23.99 5.26 23.01
CA ALA A 83 24.50 6.36 22.19
C ALA A 83 24.63 5.98 20.70
N GLU A 84 25.07 4.77 20.40
CA GLU A 84 25.21 4.27 19.02
C GLU A 84 23.84 4.01 18.37
N LEU A 85 22.85 3.52 19.13
CA LEU A 85 21.48 3.38 18.66
C LEU A 85 20.86 4.74 18.30
N THR A 86 21.13 5.75 19.12
CA THR A 86 20.66 7.12 18.89
C THR A 86 21.33 7.76 17.66
N ALA A 87 22.64 7.59 17.50
CA ALA A 87 23.38 8.06 16.34
C ALA A 87 22.91 7.37 15.03
N TRP A 88 22.65 6.07 15.09
CA TRP A 88 22.08 5.32 13.97
C TRP A 88 20.68 5.82 13.58
N ALA A 89 19.79 6.03 14.57
CA ALA A 89 18.44 6.52 14.34
C ALA A 89 18.46 7.91 13.69
N ARG A 90 19.36 8.79 14.16
CA ARG A 90 19.60 10.12 13.57
C ARG A 90 20.05 10.02 12.11
N ARG A 91 21.06 9.20 11.81
CA ARG A 91 21.57 9.01 10.45
C ARG A 91 20.51 8.44 9.50
N ARG A 92 19.67 7.52 9.96
CA ARG A 92 18.53 7.03 9.15
C ARG A 92 17.50 8.10 8.89
N LYS A 93 17.18 8.93 9.88
CA LYS A 93 16.27 10.07 9.69
C LYS A 93 16.84 11.07 8.69
N GLU A 94 18.15 11.30 8.71
CA GLU A 94 18.85 12.15 7.73
C GLU A 94 18.85 11.53 6.30
N LEU A 95 19.02 10.21 6.17
CA LEU A 95 19.09 9.53 4.86
C LEU A 95 17.73 9.21 4.23
N TYR A 96 16.77 8.77 5.04
CA TYR A 96 15.49 8.22 4.59
C TYR A 96 14.28 9.05 5.04
N GLY A 97 14.48 10.11 5.82
CA GLY A 97 13.40 10.94 6.36
C GLY A 97 12.66 10.34 7.56
N PHE A 98 12.96 9.09 7.95
CA PHE A 98 12.30 8.41 9.07
C PHE A 98 13.24 7.54 9.91
N ALA A 99 12.82 7.27 11.14
CA ALA A 99 13.40 6.24 11.99
C ALA A 99 12.34 5.15 12.26
N PRO A 100 12.70 3.85 12.19
CA PRO A 100 11.79 2.77 12.58
C PRO A 100 11.40 2.84 14.05
N ASP A 101 10.25 2.25 14.39
CA ASP A 101 9.80 2.13 15.78
C ASP A 101 10.70 1.15 16.57
N PRO A 102 11.41 1.60 17.62
CA PRO A 102 12.23 0.72 18.45
C PRO A 102 11.43 -0.38 19.15
N GLY A 103 10.13 -0.18 19.39
CA GLY A 103 9.22 -1.16 19.97
C GLY A 103 8.83 -2.29 19.02
N MET A 104 9.13 -2.15 17.71
CA MET A 104 8.78 -3.12 16.67
C MET A 104 10.02 -3.65 15.93
N PRO A 105 10.93 -4.37 16.62
CA PRO A 105 12.22 -4.77 16.04
C PRO A 105 12.12 -5.78 14.89
N ALA A 106 10.97 -6.42 14.68
CA ALA A 106 10.70 -7.29 13.55
C ALA A 106 10.01 -6.57 12.36
N TYR A 107 9.66 -5.30 12.55
CA TYR A 107 8.97 -4.45 11.58
C TYR A 107 9.66 -3.07 11.44
N PRO A 108 10.91 -3.02 10.94
CA PRO A 108 11.71 -1.80 10.90
C PRO A 108 11.39 -0.87 9.72
N PHE A 109 10.11 -0.52 9.51
CA PHE A 109 9.65 0.27 8.37
C PHE A 109 9.13 1.66 8.77
N HIS A 110 8.78 2.47 7.76
CA HIS A 110 8.22 3.79 7.96
C HIS A 110 6.97 3.72 8.87
N PRO A 111 6.78 4.61 9.87
CA PRO A 111 5.63 4.53 10.78
C PRO A 111 4.28 4.47 10.05
N GLU A 112 4.14 5.22 8.96
CA GLU A 112 2.92 5.21 8.15
C GLU A 112 2.68 3.89 7.41
N SER A 113 3.68 3.03 7.25
CA SER A 113 3.50 1.70 6.67
C SER A 113 2.56 0.81 7.49
N ARG A 114 2.29 1.18 8.76
CA ARG A 114 1.29 0.49 9.59
C ARG A 114 -0.13 0.66 9.07
N LYS A 115 -0.41 1.73 8.32
CA LYS A 115 -1.70 1.96 7.65
C LYS A 115 -1.66 1.24 6.30
N THR A 116 -2.23 0.04 6.26
CA THR A 116 -2.16 -0.87 5.10
C THR A 116 -3.56 -1.35 4.70
N ALA A 117 -3.67 -2.20 3.69
CA ALA A 117 -4.94 -2.76 3.27
C ALA A 117 -4.79 -4.14 2.63
N ILE A 118 -5.85 -4.95 2.72
CA ILE A 118 -6.00 -6.16 1.91
C ILE A 118 -6.86 -5.80 0.70
N ALA A 119 -6.30 -5.90 -0.50
CA ALA A 119 -7.09 -5.69 -1.71
C ALA A 119 -8.15 -6.79 -1.89
N VAL A 120 -9.33 -6.39 -2.33
CA VAL A 120 -10.45 -7.28 -2.64
C VAL A 120 -10.84 -7.06 -4.09
N CYS A 121 -10.92 -8.13 -4.87
CA CYS A 121 -11.48 -8.12 -6.21
C CYS A 121 -12.46 -9.29 -6.32
N ARG A 122 -13.66 -9.03 -6.83
CA ARG A 122 -14.68 -10.06 -7.09
C ARG A 122 -14.91 -10.16 -8.58
N PHE A 123 -14.99 -11.40 -9.05
CA PHE A 123 -15.17 -11.74 -10.45
C PHE A 123 -16.41 -12.62 -10.61
N ASP A 124 -17.10 -12.47 -11.73
CA ASP A 124 -18.13 -13.40 -12.20
C ASP A 124 -17.75 -13.96 -13.59
N GLY A 125 -18.72 -14.55 -14.30
CA GLY A 125 -18.49 -15.12 -15.63
C GLY A 125 -18.21 -14.08 -16.74
N GLU A 126 -18.44 -12.79 -16.48
CA GLU A 126 -18.22 -11.69 -17.44
C GLU A 126 -16.98 -10.83 -17.09
N GLY A 127 -16.46 -10.94 -15.87
CA GLY A 127 -15.19 -10.36 -15.48
C GLY A 127 -15.23 -9.73 -14.08
N LEU A 128 -14.47 -8.64 -13.88
CA LEU A 128 -14.43 -7.92 -12.61
C LEU A 128 -15.75 -7.17 -12.36
N VAL A 129 -16.44 -7.52 -11.28
CA VAL A 129 -17.70 -6.87 -10.87
C VAL A 129 -17.54 -5.91 -9.70
N GLU A 130 -16.49 -6.08 -8.91
CA GLU A 130 -16.21 -5.24 -7.76
C GLU A 130 -14.72 -5.25 -7.44
N ALA A 131 -14.19 -4.08 -7.13
CA ALA A 131 -12.89 -3.92 -6.51
C ALA A 131 -13.02 -3.06 -5.25
N GLY A 132 -12.14 -3.32 -4.30
CA GLY A 132 -12.14 -2.65 -3.02
C GLY A 132 -10.93 -3.03 -2.18
N PHE A 133 -10.99 -2.68 -0.91
CA PHE A 133 -10.03 -3.13 0.08
C PHE A 133 -10.64 -3.20 1.48
N GLU A 134 -10.06 -4.06 2.30
CA GLU A 134 -10.27 -4.11 3.75
C GLU A 134 -9.16 -3.26 4.41
N PRO A 135 -9.49 -2.17 5.13
CA PRO A 135 -8.50 -1.35 5.81
C PRO A 135 -7.87 -2.16 6.94
N CYS A 136 -6.54 -2.10 7.05
CA CYS A 136 -5.79 -2.84 8.05
C CYS A 136 -4.81 -1.96 8.80
N TRP A 137 -4.67 -2.22 10.09
CA TRP A 137 -3.62 -1.67 10.92
C TRP A 137 -2.60 -2.76 11.24
N ILE A 138 -1.32 -2.46 11.08
CA ILE A 138 -0.25 -3.35 11.52
C ILE A 138 -0.06 -3.15 13.01
N ASP A 139 -0.39 -4.15 13.81
CA ASP A 139 -0.24 -4.13 15.27
C ASP A 139 1.23 -4.10 15.71
N ASP A 140 1.48 -3.98 17.01
CA ASP A 140 2.86 -3.91 17.55
C ASP A 140 3.65 -5.21 17.34
N GLY A 141 2.96 -6.32 17.03
CA GLY A 141 3.56 -7.58 16.62
C GLY A 141 3.93 -7.65 15.13
N GLY A 142 3.68 -6.58 14.37
CA GLY A 142 3.93 -6.55 12.93
C GLY A 142 2.87 -7.29 12.11
N ARG A 143 1.67 -7.53 12.68
CA ARG A 143 0.60 -8.29 12.02
C ARG A 143 -0.45 -7.34 11.44
N PRO A 144 -0.84 -7.47 10.16
CA PRO A 144 -1.96 -6.74 9.61
C PRO A 144 -3.27 -7.25 10.22
N VAL A 145 -3.98 -6.37 10.93
CA VAL A 145 -5.28 -6.64 11.55
C VAL A 145 -6.34 -5.87 10.78
N PRO A 146 -7.35 -6.55 10.18
CA PRO A 146 -8.52 -5.89 9.60
C PRO A 146 -9.23 -5.01 10.63
N CYS A 147 -9.48 -3.76 10.27
CA CYS A 147 -10.05 -2.76 11.17
C CYS A 147 -11.52 -2.45 10.87
N GLY A 148 -12.09 -2.90 9.75
CA GLY A 148 -13.50 -2.70 9.42
C GLY A 148 -14.00 -1.26 9.60
N ASP A 149 -15.18 -1.12 10.21
CA ASP A 149 -15.84 0.17 10.51
C ASP A 149 -15.40 0.82 11.85
N THR A 150 -14.27 0.39 12.42
CA THR A 150 -13.73 1.01 13.65
C THR A 150 -13.17 2.41 13.38
N ASP A 151 -12.90 3.20 14.43
CA ASP A 151 -12.18 4.47 14.29
C ASP A 151 -10.81 4.31 13.62
N GLU A 152 -10.13 3.18 13.88
CA GLU A 152 -8.86 2.87 13.23
C GLU A 152 -9.05 2.57 11.75
N GLY A 153 -10.07 1.79 11.40
CA GLY A 153 -10.44 1.53 9.99
C GLY A 153 -10.80 2.81 9.25
N ARG A 154 -11.48 3.76 9.92
CA ARG A 154 -11.75 5.10 9.36
C ARG A 154 -10.46 5.85 9.09
N ARG A 155 -9.53 5.91 10.06
CA ARG A 155 -8.25 6.60 9.92
C ARG A 155 -7.37 6.00 8.82
N VAL A 156 -7.34 4.67 8.70
CA VAL A 156 -6.59 3.98 7.62
C VAL A 156 -7.19 4.32 6.26
N THR A 157 -8.51 4.30 6.15
CA THR A 157 -9.19 4.63 4.89
C THR A 157 -9.01 6.11 4.51
N ASP A 158 -9.14 7.03 5.46
CA ASP A 158 -8.88 8.47 5.25
C ASP A 158 -7.44 8.71 4.78
N TYR A 159 -6.48 7.96 5.33
CA TYR A 159 -5.09 8.00 4.90
C TYR A 159 -4.92 7.51 3.47
N ILE A 160 -5.56 6.38 3.08
CA ILE A 160 -5.50 5.86 1.70
C ILE A 160 -6.12 6.86 0.71
N GLU A 161 -7.23 7.49 1.08
CA GLU A 161 -7.84 8.54 0.26
C GLU A 161 -6.90 9.75 0.14
N HIS A 162 -6.31 10.20 1.24
CA HIS A 162 -5.39 11.33 1.26
C HIS A 162 -4.16 11.08 0.36
N ILE A 163 -3.49 9.93 0.48
CA ILE A 163 -2.31 9.63 -0.36
C ILE A 163 -2.69 9.42 -1.82
N THR A 164 -3.90 8.93 -2.11
CA THR A 164 -4.42 8.79 -3.47
C THR A 164 -4.56 10.15 -4.15
N ARG A 165 -5.24 11.10 -3.48
CA ARG A 165 -5.39 12.47 -3.99
C ARG A 165 -4.05 13.21 -4.09
N THR A 166 -3.20 13.06 -3.07
CA THR A 166 -1.88 13.72 -3.04
C THR A 166 -0.96 13.22 -4.14
N ALA A 167 -1.08 11.94 -4.53
CA ALA A 167 -0.36 11.36 -5.66
C ALA A 167 -0.92 11.78 -7.04
N GLY A 168 -2.02 12.55 -7.08
CA GLY A 168 -2.70 12.91 -8.33
C GLY A 168 -3.44 11.75 -9.00
N LEU A 169 -3.81 10.72 -8.24
CA LEU A 169 -4.54 9.56 -8.74
C LEU A 169 -6.06 9.75 -8.58
N ASN A 170 -6.82 9.00 -9.37
CA ASN A 170 -8.28 9.18 -9.52
C ASN A 170 -9.14 8.20 -8.71
N GLY A 171 -8.56 7.33 -7.87
CA GLY A 171 -9.33 6.40 -7.06
C GLY A 171 -10.32 7.11 -6.14
N ARG A 172 -11.57 6.66 -6.15
CA ARG A 172 -12.65 7.12 -5.26
C ARG A 172 -13.21 5.94 -4.47
N PHE A 173 -13.64 6.21 -3.25
CA PHE A 173 -13.90 5.18 -2.25
C PHE A 173 -15.27 5.35 -1.61
N VAL A 174 -16.00 4.25 -1.49
CA VAL A 174 -17.29 4.16 -0.78
C VAL A 174 -17.17 3.12 0.32
N ARG A 175 -17.58 3.43 1.54
CA ARG A 175 -17.51 2.50 2.68
C ARG A 175 -18.82 1.76 2.81
N GLU A 176 -18.76 0.43 2.85
CA GLU A 176 -19.91 -0.45 2.96
C GLU A 176 -19.52 -1.71 3.76
N ASP A 177 -20.28 -2.01 4.82
CA ASP A 177 -20.16 -3.25 5.61
C ASP A 177 -18.72 -3.62 6.04
N GLY A 178 -17.98 -2.66 6.63
CA GLY A 178 -16.59 -2.86 7.06
C GLY A 178 -15.56 -2.85 5.94
N ARG A 179 -15.97 -2.74 4.67
CA ARG A 179 -15.07 -2.70 3.51
C ARG A 179 -15.14 -1.37 2.80
N VAL A 180 -14.16 -1.15 1.93
CA VAL A 180 -14.10 0.03 1.09
C VAL A 180 -14.17 -0.40 -0.36
N ARG A 181 -15.26 -0.07 -1.05
CA ARG A 181 -15.39 -0.24 -2.49
C ARG A 181 -14.67 0.88 -3.23
N ILE A 182 -14.07 0.52 -4.36
CA ILE A 182 -13.49 1.47 -5.31
C ILE A 182 -14.52 1.74 -6.42
N ASP A 183 -14.76 3.01 -6.73
CA ASP A 183 -15.59 3.39 -7.88
C ASP A 183 -14.82 3.16 -9.19
N LEU A 184 -15.21 2.12 -9.90
CA LEU A 184 -14.62 1.72 -11.19
C LEU A 184 -15.11 2.58 -12.37
N HIS A 185 -16.14 3.41 -12.19
CA HIS A 185 -16.72 4.25 -13.25
C HIS A 185 -16.11 5.66 -13.30
N THR A 186 -14.96 5.88 -12.66
CA THR A 186 -14.29 7.17 -12.66
C THR A 186 -13.88 7.58 -14.07
N GLU A 187 -14.68 8.42 -14.72
CA GLU A 187 -14.31 9.12 -15.95
C GLU A 187 -13.06 9.98 -15.70
N ARG A 188 -12.22 10.14 -16.73
CA ARG A 188 -11.04 10.99 -16.67
C ARG A 188 -11.43 12.38 -16.16
N ALA A 189 -10.72 12.87 -15.13
CA ALA A 189 -10.61 14.32 -14.99
C ALA A 189 -10.01 14.84 -16.29
N SER A 190 -10.78 15.66 -16.99
CA SER A 190 -10.44 16.36 -18.23
C SER A 190 -9.14 17.14 -18.11
#